data_AF-A0AAU3ITX3-F1
#
_entry.id   AF-A0AAU3ITX3-F1
#
_cell.length_a   1.000
_cell.length_b   1.000
_cell.length_c   1.000
_cell.angle_alpha   90.00
_cell.angle_beta   90.00
_cell.angle_gamma   90.00
#
_symmetry.space_group_name_H-M   'P 1'
#
loop_
_entity.id
_entity.type
_entity.pdbx_description
1 polymer ?
#
loop_
_entity_poly.entity_id
_entity_poly.type
_entity_poly.pdbx_seq_one_letter_code
_entity_poly.pdbx_strand_id
1 'polypeptide(L)'
;MASVTGALSGPAGLAAAPAEVAGYPHAPVWAVLAAAVLAILGVVNHVRFVRSGPDSTWAARYFDTDNPKELRNLPFAQLPGAVMLAMWAVMLAYTRVSGQETWDAVMGLFLFASFVFGGVAIKRLYRPPRRVKPRWLLDEEERQARRGA
;
A
#
# COMPACT_ATOMS: atom_id res chain seq x y z
N MET A 1 -22.10 -10.25 74.50
CA MET A 1 -22.47 -10.76 73.16
C MET A 1 -21.21 -11.23 72.47
N ALA A 2 -21.30 -12.39 71.81
CA ALA A 2 -20.18 -13.23 71.39
C ALA A 2 -19.61 -12.87 70.01
N SER A 3 -18.34 -13.29 69.82
CA SER A 3 -17.57 -13.46 68.57
C SER A 3 -17.23 -12.17 67.81
N VAL A 4 -16.02 -11.98 67.29
CA VAL A 4 -15.32 -12.90 66.37
C VAL A 4 -13.79 -12.88 66.58
N THR A 5 -13.28 -14.09 66.79
CA THR A 5 -11.92 -14.60 66.49
C THR A 5 -11.29 -13.90 65.27
N GLY A 6 -10.07 -13.38 65.34
CA GLY A 6 -8.88 -14.21 65.50
C GLY A 6 -8.24 -14.51 64.14
N ALA A 7 -7.15 -13.79 63.90
CA ALA A 7 -5.93 -14.23 63.21
C ALA A 7 -5.86 -14.25 61.66
N LEU A 8 -4.65 -13.82 61.23
CA LEU A 8 -3.80 -14.32 60.13
C LEU A 8 -3.56 -13.26 59.04
N SER A 9 -2.49 -12.46 59.15
CA SER A 9 -1.14 -12.77 58.65
C SER A 9 -1.08 -12.93 57.12
N GLY A 10 -0.52 -11.93 56.44
CA GLY A 10 0.02 -12.10 55.10
C GLY A 10 0.34 -10.77 54.39
N PRO A 11 1.61 -10.48 54.03
CA PRO A 11 1.91 -9.55 52.95
C PRO A 11 1.61 -10.29 51.63
N ALA A 12 0.33 -10.52 51.35
CA ALA A 12 -0.11 -11.31 50.22
C ALA A 12 -0.52 -10.36 49.10
N GLY A 13 0.44 -10.16 48.19
CA GLY A 13 0.18 -9.77 46.82
C GLY A 13 -0.21 -8.30 46.69
N LEU A 14 0.76 -7.51 46.23
CA LEU A 14 0.50 -6.54 45.18
C LEU A 14 -0.64 -7.08 44.32
N ALA A 15 -1.84 -6.52 44.48
CA ALA A 15 -2.85 -6.62 43.45
C ALA A 15 -2.12 -6.07 42.23
N ALA A 16 -1.68 -6.97 41.36
CA ALA A 16 -1.17 -6.62 40.07
C ALA A 16 -2.28 -5.77 39.49
N ALA A 17 -2.07 -4.45 39.49
CA ALA A 17 -2.83 -3.55 38.67
C ALA A 17 -2.91 -4.27 37.33
N PRO A 18 -4.11 -4.49 36.76
CA PRO A 18 -4.22 -5.18 35.48
C PRO A 18 -3.19 -4.48 34.61
N ALA A 19 -2.13 -5.22 34.24
CA ALA A 19 -1.02 -4.66 33.50
C ALA A 19 -1.73 -3.96 32.35
N GLU A 20 -1.68 -2.63 32.38
CA GLU A 20 -2.28 -1.81 31.35
C GLU A 20 -1.57 -2.35 30.13
N VAL A 21 -2.26 -3.20 29.37
CA VAL A 21 -1.75 -3.73 28.12
C VAL A 21 -1.72 -2.47 27.32
N ALA A 22 -0.60 -1.77 27.42
CA ALA A 22 -0.34 -0.52 26.75
C ALA A 22 -0.64 -0.86 25.31
N GLY A 23 -1.83 -0.44 24.86
CA GLY A 23 -2.35 -0.75 23.56
C GLY A 23 -1.48 0.02 22.61
N TYR A 24 -0.34 -0.56 22.26
CA TYR A 24 0.60 -0.01 21.30
C TYR A 24 -0.21 0.41 20.08
N PRO A 25 0.04 1.61 19.54
CA PRO A 25 -0.88 2.23 18.61
C PRO A 25 -1.10 1.29 17.42
N HIS A 26 -2.26 0.65 17.40
CA HIS A 26 -2.77 -0.01 16.21
C HIS A 26 -2.80 1.07 15.13
N ALA A 27 -2.32 0.76 13.92
CA ALA A 27 -2.57 1.67 12.82
C ALA A 27 -4.08 1.91 12.76
N PRO A 28 -4.51 3.16 12.58
CA PRO A 28 -5.93 3.45 12.64
C PRO A 28 -6.64 2.65 11.55
N VAL A 29 -7.75 1.99 11.91
CA VAL A 29 -8.46 1.04 11.04
C VAL A 29 -8.80 1.66 9.68
N TRP A 30 -9.11 2.96 9.65
CA TRP A 30 -9.37 3.68 8.41
C TRP A 30 -8.18 3.67 7.44
N ALA A 31 -6.93 3.69 7.93
CA ALA A 31 -5.74 3.68 7.08
C ALA A 31 -5.54 2.30 6.44
N VAL A 32 -5.79 1.23 7.20
CA VAL A 32 -5.78 -0.15 6.70
C VAL A 32 -6.83 -0.30 5.60
N LEU A 33 -8.06 0.15 5.87
CA LEU A 33 -9.17 0.08 4.91
C LEU A 33 -8.90 0.92 3.66
N ALA A 34 -8.40 2.15 3.81
CA ALA A 34 -8.06 3.02 2.68
C ALA A 34 -6.99 2.39 1.78
N ALA A 35 -5.91 1.87 2.37
CA ALA A 35 -4.84 1.20 1.62
C ALA A 35 -5.35 -0.06 0.90
N ALA A 36 -6.17 -0.87 1.56
CA ALA A 36 -6.78 -2.06 0.96
C ALA A 36 -7.72 -1.72 -0.21
N VAL A 37 -8.58 -0.71 -0.05
CA VAL A 37 -9.50 -0.26 -1.11
C VAL A 37 -8.71 0.27 -2.31
N LEU A 38 -7.70 1.11 -2.08
CA LEU A 38 -6.87 1.64 -3.16
C LEU A 38 -6.09 0.54 -3.88
N ALA A 39 -5.60 -0.47 -3.17
CA ALA A 39 -4.97 -1.64 -3.76
C ALA A 39 -5.94 -2.41 -4.66
N ILE A 40 -7.15 -2.69 -4.18
CA ILE A 40 -8.20 -3.38 -4.96
C ILE A 40 -8.54 -2.57 -6.22
N LEU A 41 -8.76 -1.26 -6.09
CA LEU A 41 -9.04 -0.38 -7.22
C LEU A 41 -7.91 -0.39 -8.25
N GLY A 42 -6.65 -0.34 -7.80
CA GLY A 42 -5.49 -0.42 -8.67
C GLY A 42 -5.40 -1.75 -9.43
N VAL A 43 -5.66 -2.88 -8.77
CA VAL A 43 -5.69 -4.20 -9.42
C VAL A 43 -6.85 -4.31 -10.42
N VAL A 44 -8.06 -3.92 -10.03
CA VAL A 44 -9.24 -3.98 -10.90
C VAL A 44 -9.04 -3.11 -12.15
N ASN A 45 -8.54 -1.89 -11.98
CA ASN A 45 -8.24 -1.00 -13.10
C ASN A 45 -7.14 -1.57 -14.00
N HIS A 46 -6.11 -2.20 -13.42
CA HIS A 46 -5.07 -2.86 -14.21
C HIS A 46 -5.61 -4.06 -15.00
N VAL A 47 -6.42 -4.93 -14.38
CA VAL A 47 -7.04 -6.07 -15.06
C VAL A 47 -7.94 -5.60 -16.19
N ARG A 48 -8.70 -4.51 -15.96
CA ARG A 48 -9.53 -3.89 -16.99
C ARG A 48 -8.68 -3.35 -18.14
N PHE A 49 -7.57 -2.68 -17.86
CA PHE A 49 -6.63 -2.22 -18.87
C PHE A 49 -6.08 -3.36 -19.72
N VAL A 50 -5.62 -4.45 -19.08
CA VAL A 50 -5.05 -5.62 -19.78
C VAL A 50 -6.10 -6.32 -20.65
N ARG A 51 -7.35 -6.44 -20.16
CA ARG A 51 -8.44 -7.11 -20.90
C ARG A 51 -9.01 -6.26 -22.02
N SER A 52 -9.20 -4.96 -21.80
CA SER A 52 -9.81 -4.06 -22.79
C SER A 52 -8.79 -3.55 -23.81
N GLY A 53 -7.50 -3.56 -23.48
CA GLY A 53 -6.44 -3.07 -24.34
C GLY A 53 -6.33 -1.53 -24.36
N PRO A 54 -5.25 -1.03 -24.96
CA PRO A 54 -4.91 0.40 -25.00
C PRO A 54 -5.89 1.25 -25.83
N ASP A 55 -6.58 0.64 -26.79
CA ASP A 55 -7.52 1.32 -27.70
C ASP A 55 -8.97 1.30 -27.19
N SER A 56 -9.21 0.83 -25.97
CA SER A 56 -10.55 0.79 -25.38
C SER A 56 -11.08 2.17 -24.98
N THR A 57 -12.40 2.34 -24.96
CA THR A 57 -13.08 3.56 -24.49
C THR A 57 -12.74 3.93 -23.05
N TRP A 58 -12.37 2.95 -22.22
CA TRP A 58 -11.88 3.18 -20.87
C TRP A 58 -10.46 3.76 -20.89
N ALA A 59 -9.56 3.16 -21.67
CA ALA A 59 -8.18 3.59 -21.80
C ALA A 59 -8.03 4.95 -22.51
N ALA A 60 -8.95 5.26 -23.43
CA ALA A 60 -9.03 6.54 -24.14
C ALA A 60 -9.15 7.74 -23.19
N ARG A 61 -9.77 7.57 -22.02
CA ARG A 61 -9.87 8.64 -21.01
C ARG A 61 -8.52 9.01 -20.38
N TYR A 62 -7.58 8.07 -20.37
CA TYR A 62 -6.23 8.29 -19.86
C TYR A 62 -5.31 8.74 -21.00
N PHE A 63 -5.41 8.11 -22.16
CA PHE A 63 -4.63 8.44 -23.35
C PHE A 63 -5.26 9.61 -24.12
N ASP A 64 -5.27 10.78 -23.49
CA ASP A 64 -5.57 12.06 -24.12
C ASP A 64 -4.26 12.86 -24.26
N THR A 65 -4.10 13.58 -25.36
CA THR A 65 -2.98 14.50 -25.57
C THR A 65 -3.03 15.70 -24.62
N ASP A 66 -4.23 16.09 -24.20
CA ASP A 66 -4.44 17.24 -23.32
C ASP A 66 -4.21 16.90 -21.84
N ASN A 67 -4.15 15.60 -21.52
CA ASN A 67 -3.84 15.15 -20.17
C ASN A 67 -2.34 15.29 -19.84
N PRO A 68 -2.00 15.65 -18.59
CA PRO A 68 -0.61 15.67 -18.14
C PRO A 68 -0.01 14.26 -18.20
N LYS A 69 1.31 14.19 -18.44
CA LYS A 69 2.04 12.94 -18.72
C LYS A 69 1.85 11.91 -17.61
N GLU A 70 1.72 12.35 -16.36
CA GLU A 70 1.49 11.51 -15.19
C GLU A 70 0.12 10.82 -15.24
N LEU A 71 -0.95 11.56 -15.56
CA LEU A 71 -2.30 10.99 -15.69
C LEU A 71 -2.38 10.01 -16.86
N ARG A 72 -1.71 10.35 -17.97
CA ARG A 72 -1.66 9.52 -19.17
C ARG A 72 -0.96 8.17 -18.95
N ASN A 73 0.04 8.16 -18.08
CA ASN A 73 0.85 6.96 -17.79
C ASN A 73 0.37 6.18 -16.56
N LEU A 74 -0.65 6.68 -15.87
CA LEU A 74 -1.19 6.10 -14.65
C LEU A 74 -1.59 4.61 -14.78
N PRO A 75 -2.21 4.15 -15.88
CA PRO A 75 -2.54 2.73 -16.06
C PRO A 75 -1.33 1.77 -15.97
N PHE A 76 -0.13 2.24 -16.31
CA PHE A 76 1.09 1.43 -16.23
C PHE A 76 1.67 1.35 -14.81
N ALA A 77 1.40 2.35 -13.98
CA ALA A 77 1.84 2.45 -12.59
C ALA A 77 0.85 1.81 -11.59
N GLN A 78 -0.39 1.55 -12.02
CA GLN A 78 -1.47 1.00 -11.18
C GLN A 78 -1.11 -0.34 -10.51
N LEU A 79 -0.58 -1.32 -11.25
CA LEU A 79 -0.29 -2.62 -10.66
C LEU A 79 0.85 -2.55 -9.61
N PRO A 80 2.04 -1.98 -9.91
CA PRO A 80 3.07 -1.84 -8.89
C PRO A 80 2.61 -1.00 -7.68
N GLY A 81 1.85 0.08 -7.93
CA GLY A 81 1.27 0.90 -6.85
C GLY A 81 0.26 0.13 -6.00
N ALA A 82 -0.57 -0.70 -6.61
CA ALA A 82 -1.52 -1.55 -5.90
C ALA A 82 -0.84 -2.60 -5.03
N VAL A 83 0.24 -3.21 -5.54
CA VAL A 83 1.06 -4.16 -4.76
C VAL A 83 1.69 -3.46 -3.56
N MET A 84 2.28 -2.27 -3.77
CA MET A 84 2.81 -1.45 -2.68
C MET A 84 1.72 -1.18 -1.63
N LEU A 85 0.54 -0.69 -2.03
CA LEU A 85 -0.55 -0.38 -1.11
C LEU A 85 -1.09 -1.60 -0.38
N ALA A 86 -1.14 -2.76 -1.03
CA ALA A 86 -1.50 -4.02 -0.37
C ALA A 86 -0.48 -4.39 0.72
N MET A 87 0.81 -4.22 0.44
CA MET A 87 1.87 -4.45 1.43
C MET A 87 1.75 -3.49 2.62
N TRP A 88 1.46 -2.21 2.36
CA TRP A 88 1.18 -1.23 3.40
C TRP A 88 -0.06 -1.59 4.22
N ALA A 89 -1.15 -2.04 3.60
CA ALA A 89 -2.35 -2.48 4.31
C ALA A 89 -2.05 -3.65 5.27
N VAL A 90 -1.24 -4.62 4.82
CA VAL A 90 -0.78 -5.74 5.66
C VAL A 90 0.09 -5.24 6.80
N MET A 91 1.08 -4.39 6.54
CA MET A 91 1.94 -3.84 7.59
C MET A 91 1.15 -3.05 8.64
N LEU A 92 0.19 -2.23 8.21
CA LEU A 92 -0.68 -1.46 9.11
C LEU A 92 -1.66 -2.36 9.89
N ALA A 93 -2.09 -3.49 9.33
CA ALA A 93 -2.92 -4.44 10.05
C ALA A 93 -2.13 -5.23 11.10
N TYR A 94 -0.85 -5.50 10.83
CA TYR A 94 0.03 -6.34 11.63
C TYR A 94 1.10 -5.58 12.43
N THR A 95 0.95 -4.26 12.64
CA THR A 95 1.93 -3.38 13.31
C THR A 95 2.20 -3.69 14.80
N ARG A 96 1.82 -4.86 15.31
CA ARG A 96 2.24 -5.27 16.64
C ARG A 96 3.76 -5.43 16.66
N VAL A 97 4.41 -4.67 17.55
CA VAL A 97 5.80 -4.91 17.97
C VAL A 97 5.81 -6.28 18.62
N SER A 98 6.15 -7.31 17.84
CA SER A 98 6.01 -8.70 18.27
C SER A 98 7.05 -9.10 19.31
N GLY A 99 8.09 -8.27 19.52
CA GLY A 99 9.28 -8.62 20.32
C GLY A 99 10.06 -9.81 19.76
N GLN A 100 9.63 -10.37 18.62
CA GLN A 100 10.29 -11.46 17.92
C GLN A 100 11.07 -10.88 16.74
N GLU A 101 12.40 -10.99 16.80
CA GLU A 101 13.32 -10.52 15.76
C GLU A 101 12.95 -11.03 14.35
N THR A 102 12.41 -12.24 14.25
CA THR A 102 11.96 -12.84 12.99
C THR A 102 10.82 -12.05 12.34
N TRP A 103 9.85 -11.60 13.12
CA TRP A 103 8.72 -10.81 12.61
C TRP A 103 9.16 -9.39 12.23
N ASP A 104 10.08 -8.81 12.99
CA ASP A 104 10.64 -7.49 12.68
C ASP A 104 11.47 -7.55 11.37
N ALA A 105 12.23 -8.63 11.16
CA ALA A 105 12.95 -8.87 9.91
C ALA A 105 12.01 -9.07 8.72
N VAL A 106 10.90 -9.80 8.91
CA VAL A 106 9.85 -9.97 7.88
C VAL A 106 9.20 -8.62 7.55
N MET A 107 8.86 -7.80 8.54
CA MET A 107 8.30 -6.46 8.34
C MET A 107 9.30 -5.52 7.65
N GLY A 108 10.59 -5.61 8.00
CA GLY A 108 11.66 -4.88 7.33
C GLY A 108 11.82 -5.27 5.85
N LEU A 109 11.77 -6.57 5.54
CA LEU A 109 11.77 -7.05 4.15
C LEU A 109 10.53 -6.58 3.39
N PHE A 110 9.37 -6.59 4.03
CA PHE A 110 8.13 -6.06 3.47
C PHE A 110 8.24 -4.57 3.17
N LEU A 111 8.81 -3.79 4.08
CA LEU A 111 9.05 -2.35 3.89
C LEU A 111 9.98 -2.13 2.69
N PHE A 112 11.10 -2.85 2.63
CA PHE A 112 12.05 -2.76 1.51
C PHE A 112 11.38 -3.10 0.17
N ALA A 113 10.68 -4.22 0.09
CA ALA A 113 9.96 -4.61 -1.11
C ALA A 113 8.87 -3.59 -1.49
N SER A 114 8.19 -2.96 -0.51
CA SER A 114 7.23 -1.89 -0.79
C SER A 114 7.87 -0.70 -1.50
N PHE A 115 9.09 -0.31 -1.11
CA PHE A 115 9.85 0.75 -1.79
C PHE A 115 10.27 0.36 -3.21
N VAL A 116 10.63 -0.90 -3.44
CA VAL A 116 10.92 -1.40 -4.79
C VAL A 116 9.69 -1.27 -5.68
N PHE A 117 8.51 -1.71 -5.21
CA PHE A 117 7.27 -1.59 -5.98
C PHE A 117 6.84 -0.13 -6.19
N GLY A 118 7.01 0.73 -5.18
CA GLY A 118 6.79 2.17 -5.31
C GLY A 118 7.72 2.82 -6.34
N GLY A 119 9.02 2.49 -6.30
CA GLY A 119 10.00 2.94 -7.29
C GLY A 119 9.66 2.47 -8.70
N VAL A 120 9.18 1.24 -8.87
CA VAL A 120 8.70 0.73 -10.16
C VAL A 120 7.44 1.47 -10.61
N ALA A 121 6.51 1.79 -9.71
CA ALA A 121 5.32 2.59 -10.03
C ALA A 121 5.72 3.97 -10.57
N ILE A 122 6.61 4.68 -9.85
CA ILE A 122 7.15 5.98 -10.25
C ILE A 122 7.88 5.86 -11.60
N LYS A 123 8.76 4.87 -11.74
CA LYS A 123 9.47 4.62 -13.00
C LYS A 123 8.50 4.43 -14.16
N ARG A 124 7.40 3.69 -13.97
CA ARG A 124 6.40 3.47 -15.02
C ARG A 124 5.54 4.70 -15.31
N LEU A 125 5.39 5.59 -14.34
CA LEU A 125 4.73 6.88 -14.51
C LEU A 125 5.55 7.80 -15.45
N TYR A 126 6.88 7.80 -15.31
CA TYR A 126 7.76 8.65 -16.13
C TYR A 126 8.31 7.97 -17.39
N ARG A 127 8.53 6.66 -17.35
CA ARG A 127 9.05 5.83 -18.45
C ARG A 127 8.20 4.58 -18.62
N PRO A 128 7.03 4.70 -19.26
CA PRO A 128 6.13 3.57 -19.44
C PRO A 128 6.68 2.58 -20.48
N PRO A 129 6.37 1.28 -20.34
CA PRO A 129 6.86 0.26 -21.27
C PRO A 129 6.27 0.48 -22.67
N ARG A 130 7.16 0.67 -23.66
CA ARG A 130 6.80 0.97 -25.06
C ARG A 130 5.87 -0.05 -25.72
N ARG A 131 6.00 -1.33 -25.36
CA ARG A 131 5.23 -2.44 -25.96
C ARG A 131 3.72 -2.35 -25.73
N VAL A 132 3.31 -1.61 -24.70
CA VAL A 132 1.92 -1.57 -24.21
C VAL A 132 1.28 -0.20 -24.43
N LYS A 133 2.04 0.76 -24.99
CA LYS A 133 1.53 2.08 -25.36
C LYS A 133 0.76 2.01 -26.69
N PRO A 134 -0.31 2.81 -26.85
CA PRO A 134 -0.92 3.03 -28.15
C PRO A 134 0.11 3.54 -29.18
N ARG A 135 -0.02 3.12 -30.45
CA ARG A 135 0.94 3.52 -31.52
C ARG A 135 0.97 5.03 -31.74
N TRP A 136 -0.19 5.68 -31.77
CA TRP A 136 -0.28 7.13 -31.96
C TRP A 136 0.46 7.92 -30.86
N LEU A 137 0.52 7.38 -29.64
CA LEU A 137 1.23 8.00 -28.53
C LEU A 137 2.74 7.91 -28.70
N LEU A 138 3.23 6.80 -29.28
CA LEU A 138 4.64 6.65 -29.64
C LEU A 138 5.01 7.61 -30.77
N ASP A 139 4.15 7.73 -31.79
CA ASP A 139 4.36 8.63 -32.92
C ASP A 139 4.41 10.10 -32.47
N GLU A 140 3.55 10.51 -31.53
CA GLU A 140 3.53 11.87 -30.99
C GLU A 140 4.75 12.14 -30.08
N GLU A 141 5.18 11.17 -29.27
CA GLU A 141 6.43 11.27 -28.49
C GLU A 141 7.66 11.40 -29.41
N GLU A 142 7.69 10.67 -30.53
CA GLU A 142 8.76 10.78 -31.54
C GLU A 142 8.74 12.12 -32.27
N ARG A 143 7.56 12.65 -32.62
CA ARG A 143 7.42 13.99 -33.21
C ARG A 143 7.89 15.08 -32.27
N GLN A 144 7.52 15.00 -30.99
CA GLN A 144 8.00 15.95 -29.97
C GLN A 144 9.52 15.87 -29.80
N ALA A 145 10.09 14.67 -29.78
CA ALA A 145 11.54 14.48 -29.70
C ALA A 145 12.28 15.08 -30.91
N ARG A 146 11.69 15.02 -32.11
CA ARG A 146 12.24 15.65 -33.33
C ARG A 146 12.07 17.16 -33.39
N ARG A 147 11.08 17.73 -32.68
CA ARG A 147 10.86 19.19 -32.63
C ARG A 147 11.67 19.89 -31.55
N GLY A 148 12.15 19.14 -30.55
CA GLY A 148 12.99 19.64 -29.46
C GLY A 148 14.49 19.39 -29.62
N ALA A 149 14.91 18.80 -30.75
CA ALA A 149 16.31 18.60 -31.16
C ALA A 149 16.61 19.52 -32.36
#